data_AF-A0A1B0BU43-F1
#
_entry.id   AF-A0A1B0BU43-F1
#
_cell.length_a   1.000
_cell.length_b   1.000
_cell.length_c   1.000
_cell.angle_alpha   90.00
_cell.angle_beta   90.00
_cell.angle_gamma   90.00
#
_symmetry.space_group_name_H-M   'P 1'
#
loop_
_entity.id
_entity.type
_entity.pdbx_description
1 polymer ?
#
loop_
_entity_poly.entity_id
_entity_poly.type
_entity_poly.pdbx_seq_one_letter_code
_entity_poly.pdbx_strand_id
1 'polypeptide(L)'
;MVSHLKKMALEDVNVFAVVSHLIVVYLSRFTSFFDLLSSNHRFDCNWELIVAALILKHIGQSMVNGHVCTVISPKIFENYSLTEYHLLNEDLWEKPWHLRRGYLHRFAYIDDVATFNLPYTSICNHSCLPLFQPKFSGRIISAYAMRDIKEREEITNCYTQHSRVERRQTRQEILKKSYHFICKCGECMRPEGDDDVNQFHQYRCDNEKCRHVFVPQTPLKWWQRKTSNDLQNINVLCAVCGSRQMFKWFYDYQKLLTSLNSRLTRLRLHQLYQNLDEYLLAFNSCKAFMASKAVQEIFKFLNDGSLNEEDYKNLTRMLKCSLEYETYTSGSSCISYICEMTYLWDIIALGKWKYEHKDMNSIFNESLIVLGDENEVYEVDEEMLKKLDELEEYPEYYDREIQEIRMKKKDEVEKCWLYLMRNCPDDLLQKPLLKYEYCSIPTTLWNFNECALEIGYPKKLYPKIICRQAYCALQLNNAELLTKHLNSLESMHLNENFRRQEQEVRANLWKLQDQTEKTNENRATALAPICSAIQLCNHCAKTSFIPIPCQHCRVRVVYCSLACLKAHKNIHLHECSAYQMQLFAHVGIAHLVLRIILDNGLLTILDLLRNKQTTKAIWTSLTEGGDVWMSLL
;
A
#
# COMPACT_ATOMS: atom_id res chain seq x y z
N MET A 1 -24.74 -7.10 -0.35
CA MET A 1 -23.79 -8.04 0.29
C MET A 1 -24.53 -8.97 1.24
N VAL A 2 -24.31 -10.28 1.16
CA VAL A 2 -24.94 -11.27 2.05
C VAL A 2 -24.17 -11.32 3.37
N SER A 3 -24.88 -11.31 4.51
CA SER A 3 -24.26 -11.41 5.83
C SER A 3 -24.09 -12.87 6.22
N HIS A 4 -22.88 -13.23 6.66
CA HIS A 4 -22.54 -14.60 7.08
C HIS A 4 -22.82 -14.88 8.56
N LEU A 5 -23.37 -13.92 9.32
CA LEU A 5 -23.63 -14.06 10.77
C LEU A 5 -24.35 -15.36 11.15
N LYS A 6 -25.36 -15.79 10.39
CA LYS A 6 -26.12 -17.02 10.67
C LYS A 6 -25.31 -18.31 10.52
N LYS A 7 -24.18 -18.24 9.80
CA LYS A 7 -23.30 -19.38 9.52
C LYS A 7 -22.08 -19.40 10.45
N MET A 8 -21.88 -18.37 11.27
CA MET A 8 -20.76 -18.23 12.20
C MET A 8 -21.01 -19.00 13.50
N ALA A 9 -19.94 -19.33 14.22
CA ALA A 9 -20.06 -19.91 15.55
C ALA A 9 -20.66 -18.89 16.53
N LEU A 10 -21.43 -19.36 17.51
CA LEU A 10 -22.07 -18.48 18.50
C LEU A 10 -21.06 -17.67 19.30
N GLU A 11 -19.89 -18.26 19.60
CA GLU A 11 -18.78 -17.59 20.29
C GLU A 11 -18.28 -16.37 19.50
N ASP A 12 -18.05 -16.52 18.19
CA ASP A 12 -17.65 -15.42 17.32
C ASP A 12 -18.71 -14.32 17.27
N VAL A 13 -19.99 -14.71 17.12
CA VAL A 13 -21.11 -13.76 17.11
C VAL A 13 -21.19 -12.97 18.41
N ASN A 14 -20.96 -13.61 19.57
CA ASN A 14 -20.94 -12.93 20.86
C ASN A 14 -19.81 -11.91 20.95
N VAL A 15 -18.61 -12.28 20.51
CA VAL A 15 -17.46 -11.35 20.46
C VAL A 15 -17.78 -10.15 19.58
N PHE A 16 -18.31 -10.38 18.37
CA PHE A 16 -18.65 -9.28 17.46
C PHE A 16 -19.82 -8.43 17.94
N ALA A 17 -20.78 -9.00 18.67
CA ALA A 17 -21.85 -8.25 19.30
C ALA A 17 -21.30 -7.31 20.39
N VAL A 18 -20.37 -7.79 21.22
CA VAL A 18 -19.67 -6.97 22.22
C VAL A 18 -18.86 -5.86 21.55
N VAL A 19 -18.11 -6.16 20.48
CA VAL A 19 -17.35 -5.15 19.71
C VAL A 19 -18.29 -4.12 19.09
N SER A 20 -19.43 -4.54 18.54
CA SER A 20 -20.44 -3.64 17.97
C SER A 20 -21.01 -2.70 19.03
N HIS A 21 -21.32 -3.23 20.22
CA HIS A 21 -21.79 -2.44 21.34
C HIS A 21 -20.71 -1.47 21.87
N LEU A 22 -19.44 -1.90 21.92
CA LEU A 22 -18.32 -1.04 22.30
C LEU A 22 -18.20 0.18 21.37
N ILE A 23 -18.37 0.01 20.06
CA ILE A 23 -18.38 1.14 19.11
C ILE A 23 -19.56 2.07 19.37
N VAL A 24 -20.75 1.53 19.66
CA VAL A 24 -21.92 2.35 20.00
C VAL A 24 -21.70 3.15 21.29
N VAL A 25 -21.17 2.53 22.35
CA VAL A 25 -20.81 3.22 23.59
C VAL A 25 -19.79 4.33 23.31
N TYR A 26 -18.80 4.07 22.45
CA TYR A 26 -17.85 5.08 22.01
C TYR A 26 -18.54 6.25 21.29
N LEU A 27 -19.36 5.97 20.27
CA LEU A 27 -20.07 7.00 19.50
C LEU A 27 -20.99 7.84 20.39
N SER A 28 -21.68 7.22 21.35
CA SER A 28 -22.60 7.87 22.30
C SER A 28 -21.87 8.77 23.30
N ARG A 29 -20.71 8.36 23.81
CA ARG A 29 -19.99 9.12 24.85
C ARG A 29 -18.99 10.14 24.34
N PHE A 30 -18.43 9.93 23.15
CA PHE A 30 -17.26 10.69 22.67
C PHE A 30 -17.50 11.43 21.35
N THR A 31 -18.73 11.37 20.80
CA THR A 31 -19.11 12.05 19.57
C THR A 31 -20.55 12.56 19.66
N SER A 32 -20.96 13.45 18.75
CA SER A 32 -22.36 13.91 18.60
C SER A 32 -23.16 13.08 17.58
N PHE A 33 -22.72 11.85 17.28
CA PHE A 33 -23.32 11.02 16.23
C PHE A 33 -24.81 10.73 16.47
N PHE A 34 -25.18 10.31 17.69
CA PHE A 34 -26.57 9.99 18.00
C PHE A 34 -27.45 11.25 18.18
N ASP A 35 -26.87 12.38 18.57
CA ASP A 35 -27.59 13.66 18.58
C ASP A 35 -27.98 14.07 17.16
N LEU A 36 -27.10 13.86 16.18
CA LEU A 36 -27.36 14.12 14.76
C LEU A 36 -28.46 13.19 14.21
N LEU A 37 -28.44 11.91 14.57
CA LEU A 37 -29.49 10.96 14.16
C LEU A 37 -30.85 11.35 14.74
N SER A 38 -30.89 11.69 16.03
CA SER A 38 -32.12 12.00 16.75
C SER A 38 -32.72 13.34 16.30
N SER A 39 -31.89 14.36 16.08
CA SER A 39 -32.36 15.68 15.62
C SER A 39 -32.93 15.68 14.20
N ASN A 40 -32.50 14.76 13.34
CA ASN A 40 -32.98 14.66 11.95
C ASN A 40 -34.19 13.71 11.80
N HIS A 41 -34.64 13.08 12.88
CA HIS A 41 -35.73 12.11 12.88
C HIS A 41 -36.92 12.60 13.70
N ARG A 42 -38.16 12.35 13.23
CA ARG A 42 -39.37 12.89 13.87
C ARG A 42 -39.82 12.14 15.12
N PHE A 43 -39.51 10.86 15.21
CA PHE A 43 -40.00 9.98 16.26
C PHE A 43 -38.87 9.50 17.15
N ASP A 44 -39.16 9.27 18.43
CA ASP A 44 -38.19 8.65 19.33
C ASP A 44 -37.99 7.19 18.94
N CYS A 45 -36.76 6.83 18.62
CA CYS A 45 -36.38 5.52 18.13
C CYS A 45 -35.02 5.15 18.72
N ASN A 46 -34.85 3.87 19.07
CA ASN A 46 -33.59 3.38 19.60
C ASN A 46 -32.50 3.29 18.51
N TRP A 47 -31.85 4.41 18.23
CA TRP A 47 -30.76 4.53 17.26
C TRP A 47 -29.52 3.75 17.67
N GLU A 48 -29.21 3.69 18.97
CA GLU A 48 -28.09 2.91 19.48
C GLU A 48 -28.23 1.43 19.13
N LEU A 49 -29.42 0.85 19.30
CA LEU A 49 -29.71 -0.52 18.92
C LEU A 49 -29.63 -0.74 17.40
N ILE A 50 -30.16 0.20 16.61
CA ILE A 50 -30.10 0.12 15.14
C ILE A 50 -28.63 0.12 14.68
N VAL A 51 -27.82 1.04 15.19
CA VAL A 51 -26.41 1.18 14.79
C VAL A 51 -25.60 -0.03 15.28
N ALA A 52 -25.83 -0.54 16.49
CA ALA A 52 -25.21 -1.77 16.96
C ALA A 52 -25.55 -2.96 16.04
N ALA A 53 -26.81 -3.09 15.64
CA ALA A 53 -27.26 -4.15 14.75
C ALA A 53 -26.71 -4.00 13.32
N LEU A 54 -26.60 -2.77 12.81
CA LEU A 54 -25.97 -2.48 11.52
C LEU A 54 -24.48 -2.83 11.53
N ILE A 55 -23.74 -2.41 12.58
CA ILE A 55 -22.33 -2.76 12.72
C ILE A 55 -22.16 -4.28 12.74
N LEU A 56 -22.93 -4.99 13.56
CA LEU A 56 -22.85 -6.46 13.62
C LEU A 56 -23.15 -7.10 12.26
N LYS A 57 -24.22 -6.65 11.58
CA LYS A 57 -24.60 -7.13 10.24
C LYS A 57 -23.48 -6.93 9.23
N HIS A 58 -22.87 -5.75 9.21
CA HIS A 58 -21.79 -5.39 8.30
C HIS A 58 -20.47 -6.09 8.65
N ILE A 59 -20.17 -6.36 9.92
CA ILE A 59 -19.03 -7.23 10.30
C ILE A 59 -19.18 -8.58 9.60
N GLY A 60 -20.36 -9.21 9.72
CA GLY A 60 -20.62 -10.48 9.05
C GLY A 60 -20.62 -10.42 7.52
N GLN A 61 -20.74 -9.24 6.90
CA GLN A 61 -20.57 -9.05 5.46
C GLN A 61 -19.08 -8.85 5.11
N SER A 62 -18.36 -8.04 5.87
CA SER A 62 -16.95 -7.69 5.60
C SER A 62 -15.98 -8.83 5.92
N MET A 63 -16.36 -9.83 6.72
CA MET A 63 -15.53 -11.03 6.96
C MET A 63 -15.18 -11.78 5.67
N VAL A 64 -16.03 -11.73 4.65
CA VAL A 64 -15.83 -12.41 3.37
C VAL A 64 -15.62 -11.45 2.19
N ASN A 65 -15.94 -10.16 2.38
CA ASN A 65 -15.90 -9.13 1.33
C ASN A 65 -14.87 -8.02 1.60
N GLY A 66 -14.20 -8.04 2.75
CA GLY A 66 -13.13 -7.09 3.07
C GLY A 66 -11.89 -7.42 2.26
N HIS A 67 -11.34 -6.42 1.58
CA HIS A 67 -10.08 -6.54 0.83
C HIS A 67 -8.96 -5.89 1.62
N VAL A 68 -7.78 -6.50 1.61
CA VAL A 68 -6.59 -5.94 2.24
C VAL A 68 -5.70 -5.34 1.17
N CYS A 69 -5.24 -4.12 1.41
CA CYS A 69 -4.25 -3.45 0.60
C CYS A 69 -2.86 -3.79 1.13
N THR A 70 -2.16 -4.59 0.36
CA THR A 70 -0.76 -4.91 0.63
C THR A 70 0.12 -4.02 -0.24
N VAL A 71 1.11 -3.36 0.35
CA VAL A 71 2.03 -2.47 -0.37
C VAL A 71 3.48 -2.87 -0.09
N ILE A 72 4.34 -2.47 -1.02
CA ILE A 72 5.79 -2.49 -0.82
C ILE A 72 6.18 -1.21 -0.05
N SER A 73 7.04 -1.37 0.94
CA SER A 73 7.38 -0.34 1.90
C SER A 73 8.85 -0.42 2.34
N PRO A 74 9.38 0.69 2.87
CA PRO A 74 10.70 0.73 3.46
C PRO A 74 10.78 0.13 4.87
N LYS A 75 11.90 -0.52 5.21
CA LYS A 75 12.14 -1.02 6.58
C LYS A 75 12.33 0.13 7.56
N ILE A 76 11.68 0.05 8.72
CA ILE A 76 12.10 0.79 9.90
C ILE A 76 13.44 0.21 10.39
N PHE A 77 14.45 1.07 10.58
CA PHE A 77 15.68 0.69 11.27
C PHE A 77 15.36 0.26 12.71
N GLU A 78 15.86 -0.90 13.13
CA GLU A 78 15.50 -1.61 14.38
C GLU A 78 15.67 -0.78 15.68
N ASN A 79 16.35 0.37 15.62
CA ASN A 79 16.68 1.23 16.75
C ASN A 79 15.90 2.55 16.84
N TYR A 80 14.99 2.87 15.90
CA TYR A 80 14.21 4.10 15.96
C TYR A 80 12.77 3.83 16.42
N SER A 81 12.43 4.37 17.58
CA SER A 81 11.07 4.38 18.12
C SER A 81 10.16 5.25 17.25
N LEU A 82 9.21 4.64 16.53
CA LEU A 82 8.00 5.27 15.97
C LEU A 82 8.17 6.57 15.13
N THR A 83 9.37 7.06 14.86
CA THR A 83 9.57 8.31 14.13
C THR A 83 9.57 8.02 12.63
N GLU A 84 8.51 8.52 12.00
CA GLU A 84 8.01 8.28 10.64
C GLU A 84 8.90 8.86 9.52
N TYR A 85 10.20 9.06 9.79
CA TYR A 85 11.11 9.85 8.95
C TYR A 85 12.29 9.02 8.42
N HIS A 86 12.08 7.76 8.07
CA HIS A 86 13.12 6.92 7.48
C HIS A 86 13.65 7.50 6.15
N LEU A 87 12.81 8.21 5.39
CA LEU A 87 13.23 8.97 4.21
C LEU A 87 14.03 10.24 4.55
N LEU A 88 14.13 10.65 5.82
CA LEU A 88 15.03 11.72 6.24
C LEU A 88 16.40 11.18 6.69
N ASN A 89 16.62 9.87 6.64
CA ASN A 89 17.93 9.31 6.97
C ASN A 89 18.96 9.68 5.89
N GLU A 90 19.93 10.53 6.22
CA GLU A 90 21.03 10.93 5.33
C GLU A 90 21.87 9.73 4.84
N ASP A 91 21.89 8.63 5.59
CA ASP A 91 22.60 7.39 5.21
C ASP A 91 21.89 6.63 4.09
N LEU A 92 20.64 6.97 3.75
CA LEU A 92 19.88 6.35 2.66
C LEU A 92 20.15 7.03 1.31
N TRP A 93 20.49 8.32 1.30
CA TRP A 93 20.53 9.15 0.10
C TRP A 93 21.95 9.63 -0.22
N GLU A 94 22.34 9.63 -1.50
CA GLU A 94 23.59 10.28 -1.95
C GLU A 94 23.42 11.79 -1.97
N LYS A 95 22.25 12.25 -2.43
CA LYS A 95 21.77 13.63 -2.44
C LYS A 95 20.23 13.59 -2.31
N PRO A 96 19.54 14.70 -1.99
CA PRO A 96 18.10 14.68 -1.76
C PRO A 96 17.34 13.96 -2.89
N TRP A 97 16.49 12.99 -2.52
CA TRP A 97 15.71 12.16 -3.45
C TRP A 97 16.50 11.23 -4.38
N HIS A 98 17.81 11.07 -4.17
CA HIS A 98 18.66 10.16 -4.95
C HIS A 98 19.16 9.04 -4.06
N LEU A 99 18.51 7.89 -4.15
CA LEU A 99 18.81 6.72 -3.35
C LEU A 99 20.26 6.27 -3.57
N ARG A 100 20.98 5.95 -2.49
CA ARG A 100 22.33 5.37 -2.60
C ARG A 100 22.32 4.11 -3.43
N ARG A 101 23.33 3.96 -4.29
CA ARG A 101 23.52 2.72 -5.05
C ARG A 101 23.63 1.54 -4.09
N GLY A 102 22.84 0.48 -4.33
CA GLY A 102 22.82 -0.70 -3.46
C GLY A 102 21.85 -0.62 -2.27
N TYR A 103 20.92 0.35 -2.23
CA TYR A 103 19.97 0.53 -1.11
C TYR A 103 18.51 0.25 -1.48
N LEU A 104 18.19 -0.23 -2.68
CA LEU A 104 16.82 -0.47 -3.10
C LEU A 104 16.13 -1.57 -2.27
N HIS A 105 16.87 -2.58 -1.83
CA HIS A 105 16.39 -3.62 -0.90
C HIS A 105 15.86 -3.08 0.44
N ARG A 106 16.20 -1.83 0.80
CA ARG A 106 15.61 -1.16 1.97
C ARG A 106 14.12 -0.90 1.80
N PHE A 107 13.63 -0.91 0.56
CA PHE A 107 12.24 -0.77 0.15
C PHE A 107 11.55 -2.09 -0.17
N ALA A 108 12.09 -3.26 0.21
CA ALA A 108 11.49 -4.57 -0.14
C ALA A 108 10.53 -5.16 0.90
N TYR A 109 9.92 -4.35 1.77
CA TYR A 109 9.07 -4.85 2.85
C TYR A 109 7.61 -4.84 2.47
N ILE A 110 6.97 -5.99 2.62
CA ILE A 110 5.55 -6.17 2.33
C ILE A 110 4.80 -5.89 3.63
N ASP A 111 3.85 -4.95 3.58
CA ASP A 111 2.99 -4.63 4.73
C ASP A 111 1.54 -4.44 4.29
N ASP A 112 0.63 -4.79 5.20
CA ASP A 112 -0.80 -4.59 5.02
C ASP A 112 -1.17 -3.24 5.63
N VAL A 113 -1.52 -2.28 4.78
CA VAL A 113 -1.67 -0.87 5.20
C VAL A 113 -3.11 -0.44 5.36
N ALA A 114 -4.04 -1.10 4.68
CA ALA A 114 -5.43 -0.69 4.67
C ALA A 114 -6.38 -1.86 4.41
N THR A 115 -7.61 -1.70 4.85
CA THR A 115 -8.74 -2.53 4.43
C THR A 115 -9.73 -1.71 3.62
N PHE A 116 -10.32 -2.33 2.61
CA PHE A 116 -11.25 -1.71 1.68
C PHE A 116 -12.55 -2.49 1.58
N ASN A 117 -13.66 -1.76 1.43
CA ASN A 117 -14.92 -2.31 0.96
C ASN A 117 -14.99 -2.14 -0.56
N LEU A 118 -14.90 -3.24 -1.32
CA LEU A 118 -14.91 -3.26 -2.78
C LEU A 118 -16.12 -4.06 -3.31
N PRO A 119 -17.30 -3.45 -3.43
CA PRO A 119 -18.51 -4.18 -3.82
C PRO A 119 -18.37 -4.92 -5.15
N TYR A 120 -17.80 -4.29 -6.18
CA TYR A 120 -17.66 -4.88 -7.52
C TYR A 120 -16.71 -6.09 -7.54
N THR A 121 -15.56 -6.00 -6.86
CA THR A 121 -14.62 -7.12 -6.71
C THR A 121 -15.25 -8.27 -5.91
N SER A 122 -16.15 -7.95 -4.97
CA SER A 122 -16.82 -8.94 -4.12
C SER A 122 -17.95 -9.70 -4.82
N ILE A 123 -18.34 -9.30 -6.04
CA ILE A 123 -19.30 -10.05 -6.89
C ILE A 123 -18.60 -11.25 -7.57
N CYS A 124 -17.29 -11.17 -7.79
CA CYS A 124 -16.54 -12.20 -8.50
C CYS A 124 -16.49 -13.49 -7.68
N ASN A 125 -16.98 -14.59 -8.24
CA ASN A 125 -16.94 -15.91 -7.60
C ASN A 125 -15.51 -16.44 -7.43
N HIS A 126 -15.37 -17.47 -6.60
CA HIS A 126 -14.09 -18.08 -6.32
C HIS A 126 -13.60 -19.04 -7.43
N SER A 127 -12.32 -18.93 -7.80
CA SER A 127 -11.53 -20.00 -8.40
C SER A 127 -10.18 -20.09 -7.69
N CYS A 128 -9.62 -21.31 -7.55
CA CYS A 128 -8.31 -21.51 -6.93
C CYS A 128 -7.14 -20.96 -7.76
N LEU A 129 -7.38 -20.58 -9.02
CA LEU A 129 -6.47 -19.73 -9.79
C LEU A 129 -7.22 -18.42 -10.09
N PRO A 130 -6.71 -17.27 -9.63
CA PRO A 130 -7.33 -15.99 -9.92
C PRO A 130 -7.26 -15.69 -11.42
N LEU A 131 -8.30 -15.03 -11.93
CA LEU A 131 -8.33 -14.58 -13.33
C LEU A 131 -7.77 -13.16 -13.48
N PHE A 132 -7.86 -12.35 -12.43
CA PHE A 132 -7.32 -10.99 -12.41
C PHE A 132 -6.46 -10.73 -11.17
N GLN A 133 -5.55 -9.77 -11.30
CA GLN A 133 -4.75 -9.20 -10.22
C GLN A 133 -5.24 -7.77 -9.92
N PRO A 134 -5.67 -7.45 -8.70
CA PRO A 134 -5.99 -6.07 -8.33
C PRO A 134 -4.71 -5.25 -8.12
N LYS A 135 -4.74 -4.01 -8.61
CA LYS A 135 -3.77 -2.94 -8.35
C LYS A 135 -4.49 -1.80 -7.65
N PHE A 136 -3.88 -1.30 -6.58
CA PHE A 136 -4.43 -0.22 -5.76
C PHE A 136 -3.68 1.08 -6.05
N SER A 137 -4.41 2.08 -6.52
CA SER A 137 -3.95 3.47 -6.68
C SER A 137 -4.74 4.37 -5.74
N GLY A 138 -4.27 4.48 -4.50
CA GLY A 138 -5.06 5.10 -3.45
C GLY A 138 -6.41 4.38 -3.28
N ARG A 139 -7.53 5.07 -3.55
CA ARG A 139 -8.89 4.47 -3.53
C ARG A 139 -9.33 3.86 -4.86
N ILE A 140 -8.56 4.01 -5.94
CA ILE A 140 -8.90 3.46 -7.25
C ILE A 140 -8.37 2.04 -7.35
N ILE A 141 -9.21 1.10 -7.80
CA ILE A 141 -8.81 -0.29 -8.02
C ILE A 141 -8.88 -0.60 -9.51
N SER A 142 -7.74 -1.01 -10.05
CA SER A 142 -7.63 -1.54 -11.41
C SER A 142 -7.47 -3.06 -11.33
N ALA A 143 -8.27 -3.81 -12.08
CA ALA A 143 -8.16 -5.26 -12.17
C ALA A 143 -7.53 -5.65 -13.52
N TYR A 144 -6.34 -6.25 -13.48
CA TYR A 144 -5.62 -6.68 -14.68
C TYR A 144 -5.83 -8.16 -14.92
N ALA A 145 -6.24 -8.53 -16.14
CA ALA A 145 -6.35 -9.92 -16.53
C ALA A 145 -4.97 -10.61 -16.47
N MET A 146 -4.90 -11.79 -15.85
CA MET A 146 -3.67 -12.58 -15.74
C MET A 146 -3.46 -13.54 -16.92
N ARG A 147 -4.44 -13.64 -17.81
CA ARG A 147 -4.44 -14.44 -19.04
C ARG A 147 -5.54 -13.95 -19.98
N ASP A 148 -5.55 -14.47 -21.19
CA ASP A 148 -6.66 -14.28 -22.12
C ASP A 148 -7.97 -14.82 -21.51
N ILE A 149 -9.02 -14.01 -21.65
CA ILE A 149 -10.39 -14.29 -21.17
C ILE A 149 -11.27 -14.47 -22.39
N LYS A 150 -11.95 -15.61 -22.50
CA LYS A 150 -12.86 -15.85 -23.61
C LYS A 150 -14.17 -15.08 -23.43
N GLU A 151 -14.85 -14.79 -24.54
CA GLU A 151 -16.20 -14.22 -24.48
C GLU A 151 -17.10 -15.11 -23.60
N ARG A 152 -17.85 -14.48 -22.68
CA ARG A 152 -18.77 -15.13 -21.71
C ARG A 152 -18.08 -16.00 -20.66
N GLU A 153 -16.75 -16.01 -20.59
CA GLU A 153 -16.04 -16.64 -19.48
C GLU A 153 -16.27 -15.85 -18.18
N GLU A 154 -16.54 -16.57 -17.09
CA GLU A 154 -16.78 -15.96 -15.79
C GLU A 154 -15.48 -15.35 -15.22
N ILE A 155 -15.58 -14.13 -14.72
CA ILE A 155 -14.47 -13.46 -14.02
C ILE A 155 -14.43 -13.94 -12.56
N THR A 156 -13.35 -14.63 -12.21
CA THR A 156 -13.19 -15.23 -10.88
C THR A 156 -12.02 -14.63 -10.08
N ASN A 157 -12.19 -14.55 -8.76
CA ASN A 157 -11.17 -14.15 -7.79
C ASN A 157 -10.70 -15.36 -6.96
N CYS A 158 -9.52 -15.30 -6.34
CA CYS A 158 -9.07 -16.32 -5.39
C CYS A 158 -9.24 -15.81 -3.95
N TYR A 159 -10.13 -16.44 -3.18
CA TYR A 159 -10.46 -16.05 -1.80
C TYR A 159 -9.47 -16.61 -0.77
N THR A 160 -8.57 -17.49 -1.20
CA THR A 160 -7.59 -18.19 -0.38
C THR A 160 -6.22 -18.09 -1.03
N GLN A 161 -5.28 -18.94 -0.62
CA GLN A 161 -4.06 -19.17 -1.39
C GLN A 161 -4.35 -19.92 -2.70
N HIS A 162 -3.53 -19.68 -3.72
CA HIS A 162 -3.70 -20.25 -5.06
C HIS A 162 -3.46 -21.76 -5.08
N SER A 163 -3.97 -22.45 -6.10
CA SER A 163 -3.72 -23.90 -6.28
C SER A 163 -2.25 -24.25 -6.43
N ARG A 164 -1.39 -23.30 -6.84
CA ARG A 164 0.06 -23.47 -7.03
C ARG A 164 0.90 -23.43 -5.75
N VAL A 165 0.33 -23.00 -4.62
CA VAL A 165 1.09 -22.77 -3.37
C VAL A 165 0.54 -23.49 -2.14
N GLU A 166 -0.66 -24.04 -2.24
CA GLU A 166 -1.36 -24.67 -1.12
C GLU A 166 -2.27 -25.79 -1.63
N ARG A 167 -2.44 -26.87 -0.85
CA ARG A 167 -3.18 -28.07 -1.27
C ARG A 167 -4.68 -27.90 -1.29
N ARG A 168 -5.35 -28.71 -2.11
CA ARG A 168 -6.81 -28.77 -2.25
C ARG A 168 -7.49 -28.94 -0.89
N GLN A 169 -6.99 -29.83 -0.03
CA GLN A 169 -7.59 -30.04 1.29
C GLN A 169 -7.61 -28.75 2.11
N THR A 170 -6.47 -28.09 2.30
CA THR A 170 -6.35 -26.83 3.06
C THR A 170 -7.23 -25.73 2.46
N ARG A 171 -7.21 -25.56 1.13
CA ARG A 171 -8.06 -24.57 0.45
C ARG A 171 -9.54 -24.85 0.70
N GLN A 172 -9.99 -26.09 0.59
CA GLN A 172 -11.37 -26.49 0.85
C GLN A 172 -11.78 -26.32 2.31
N GLU A 173 -10.89 -26.57 3.27
CA GLU A 173 -11.14 -26.32 4.69
C GLU A 173 -11.39 -24.83 4.95
N ILE A 174 -10.56 -23.93 4.40
CA ILE A 174 -10.75 -22.48 4.52
C ILE A 174 -12.06 -22.05 3.87
N LEU A 175 -12.35 -22.51 2.65
CA LEU A 175 -13.59 -22.16 1.94
C LEU A 175 -14.84 -22.66 2.66
N LYS A 176 -14.83 -23.89 3.18
CA LYS A 176 -15.93 -24.42 3.99
C LYS A 176 -16.11 -23.65 5.29
N LYS A 177 -15.02 -23.29 5.96
CA LYS A 177 -15.04 -22.61 7.25
C LYS A 177 -15.49 -21.15 7.12
N SER A 178 -14.91 -20.39 6.20
CA SER A 178 -15.10 -18.94 6.11
C SER A 178 -16.18 -18.53 5.10
N TYR A 179 -16.33 -19.28 4.00
CA TYR A 179 -17.23 -18.93 2.90
C TYR A 179 -18.42 -19.89 2.76
N HIS A 180 -18.38 -21.04 3.45
CA HIS A 180 -19.43 -22.05 3.54
C HIS A 180 -19.87 -22.64 2.20
N PHE A 181 -18.91 -22.94 1.33
CA PHE A 181 -19.14 -23.71 0.11
C PHE A 181 -17.97 -24.68 -0.16
N ILE A 182 -18.19 -25.61 -1.09
CA ILE A 182 -17.17 -26.54 -1.58
C ILE A 182 -16.79 -26.12 -2.99
N CYS A 183 -15.51 -25.82 -3.21
CA CYS A 183 -15.04 -25.38 -4.53
C CYS A 183 -15.01 -26.56 -5.52
N LYS A 184 -15.49 -26.30 -6.75
CA LYS A 184 -15.50 -27.25 -7.88
C LYS A 184 -14.84 -26.67 -9.13
N CYS A 185 -13.92 -25.71 -8.98
CA CYS A 185 -13.16 -25.17 -10.11
C CYS A 185 -12.29 -26.26 -10.76
N GLY A 186 -11.78 -26.00 -11.98
CA GLY A 186 -10.95 -26.96 -12.72
C GLY A 186 -9.80 -27.56 -11.90
N GLU A 187 -9.11 -26.71 -11.13
CA GLU A 187 -8.03 -27.11 -10.23
C GLU A 187 -8.47 -28.09 -9.14
N CYS A 188 -9.68 -27.92 -8.59
CA CYS A 188 -10.23 -28.81 -7.57
C CYS A 188 -10.83 -30.09 -8.17
N MET A 189 -11.16 -30.11 -9.45
CA MET A 189 -11.76 -31.27 -10.13
C MET A 189 -10.72 -32.17 -10.80
N ARG A 190 -9.49 -31.67 -11.04
CA ARG A 190 -8.39 -32.47 -11.57
C ARG A 190 -8.04 -33.64 -10.63
N PRO A 191 -7.89 -34.88 -11.14
CA PRO A 191 -7.52 -36.05 -10.33
C PRO A 191 -6.17 -35.89 -9.61
N GLU A 192 -5.19 -35.30 -10.29
CA GLU A 192 -3.81 -35.05 -9.84
C GLU A 192 -3.64 -33.60 -9.32
N GLY A 193 -4.69 -33.01 -8.75
CA GLY A 193 -4.77 -31.56 -8.54
C GLY A 193 -3.73 -30.94 -7.60
N ASP A 194 -2.98 -31.74 -6.83
CA ASP A 194 -1.95 -31.24 -5.90
C ASP A 194 -0.52 -31.54 -6.37
N ASP A 195 -0.31 -32.19 -7.51
CA ASP A 195 1.03 -32.56 -8.00
C ASP A 195 1.90 -31.32 -8.28
N ASP A 196 1.28 -30.28 -8.82
CA ASP A 196 1.92 -29.00 -9.13
C ASP A 196 2.45 -28.29 -7.86
N VAL A 197 1.86 -28.54 -6.69
CA VAL A 197 2.36 -28.06 -5.39
C VAL A 197 3.36 -29.04 -4.81
N ASN A 198 3.02 -30.33 -4.85
CA ASN A 198 3.80 -31.40 -4.23
C ASN A 198 5.23 -31.48 -4.79
N GLN A 199 5.43 -31.13 -6.07
CA GLN A 199 6.76 -31.03 -6.68
C GLN A 199 7.69 -30.04 -5.95
N PHE A 200 7.15 -28.96 -5.35
CA PHE A 200 7.91 -27.96 -4.61
C PHE A 200 8.11 -28.33 -3.13
N HIS A 201 7.64 -29.52 -2.72
CA HIS A 201 7.70 -30.01 -1.34
C HIS A 201 8.24 -31.45 -1.27
N GLN A 202 9.13 -31.82 -2.19
CA GLN A 202 9.79 -33.13 -2.18
C GLN A 202 11.05 -33.17 -1.32
N TYR A 203 11.14 -34.18 -0.45
CA TYR A 203 12.24 -34.38 0.48
C TYR A 203 12.80 -35.79 0.35
N ARG A 204 14.12 -35.91 0.50
CA ARG A 204 14.77 -37.20 0.71
C ARG A 204 14.74 -37.54 2.20
N CYS A 205 14.33 -38.76 2.53
CA CYS A 205 14.27 -39.20 3.92
C CYS A 205 15.64 -39.15 4.62
N ASP A 206 15.66 -38.65 5.86
CA ASP A 206 16.86 -38.60 6.71
C ASP A 206 17.34 -40.00 7.15
N ASN A 207 16.44 -40.99 7.17
CA ASN A 207 16.81 -42.36 7.49
C ASN A 207 17.68 -42.93 6.37
N GLU A 208 18.95 -43.19 6.67
CA GLU A 208 19.96 -43.73 5.75
C GLU A 208 19.54 -45.05 5.08
N LYS A 209 18.74 -45.87 5.76
CA LYS A 209 18.21 -47.11 5.18
C LYS A 209 17.05 -46.87 4.22
N CYS A 210 16.34 -45.76 4.38
CA CYS A 210 15.19 -45.43 3.55
C CYS A 210 15.63 -44.60 2.34
N ARG A 211 16.11 -43.37 2.55
CA ARG A 211 16.49 -42.38 1.50
C ARG A 211 15.50 -42.20 0.33
N HIS A 212 14.28 -42.73 0.44
CA HIS A 212 13.21 -42.53 -0.53
C HIS A 212 12.72 -41.09 -0.49
N VAL A 213 12.24 -40.63 -1.64
CA VAL A 213 11.61 -39.33 -1.79
C VAL A 213 10.20 -39.40 -1.23
N PHE A 214 9.81 -38.39 -0.47
CA PHE A 214 8.46 -38.26 0.06
C PHE A 214 8.04 -36.78 0.09
N VAL A 215 6.73 -36.55 0.20
CA VAL A 215 6.15 -35.22 0.41
C VAL A 215 5.45 -35.23 1.78
N PRO A 216 5.64 -34.21 2.64
CA PRO A 216 4.99 -34.14 3.94
C PRO A 216 3.46 -34.17 3.82
N GLN A 217 2.78 -34.90 4.70
CA GLN A 217 1.30 -34.99 4.69
C GLN A 217 0.65 -33.68 5.17
N THR A 218 1.04 -33.11 6.31
CA THR A 218 0.73 -31.72 6.72
C THR A 218 1.50 -31.38 8.00
N PRO A 219 1.93 -30.13 8.23
CA PRO A 219 1.84 -28.98 7.33
C PRO A 219 2.94 -28.99 6.25
N LEU A 220 2.63 -28.51 5.04
CA LEU A 220 3.60 -28.40 3.95
C LEU A 220 4.74 -27.43 4.27
N LYS A 221 4.42 -26.27 4.84
CA LYS A 221 5.36 -25.20 5.21
C LYS A 221 5.79 -25.30 6.68
N TRP A 222 6.27 -26.48 7.09
CA TRP A 222 6.62 -26.78 8.48
C TRP A 222 7.69 -25.84 9.07
N TRP A 223 8.50 -25.18 8.24
CA TRP A 223 9.55 -24.22 8.63
C TRP A 223 9.07 -22.80 8.93
N GLN A 224 7.84 -22.41 8.55
CA GLN A 224 7.33 -21.04 8.68
C GLN A 224 6.66 -20.74 10.05
N ARG A 225 6.87 -21.58 11.06
CA ARG A 225 6.22 -21.41 12.37
C ARG A 225 6.85 -20.25 13.16
N LYS A 226 6.00 -19.47 13.85
CA LYS A 226 6.33 -18.13 14.36
C LYS A 226 7.21 -18.12 15.63
N THR A 227 7.28 -19.20 16.41
CA THR A 227 8.09 -19.24 17.64
C THR A 227 9.13 -20.36 17.63
N SER A 228 10.26 -20.14 18.32
CA SER A 228 11.31 -21.14 18.50
C SER A 228 10.82 -22.40 19.22
N ASN A 229 9.81 -22.28 20.09
CA ASN A 229 9.16 -23.41 20.75
C ASN A 229 8.30 -24.24 19.76
N ASP A 230 7.71 -23.61 18.74
CA ASP A 230 6.90 -24.32 17.73
C ASP A 230 7.75 -25.18 16.77
N LEU A 231 9.04 -24.83 16.59
CA LEU A 231 9.99 -25.55 15.76
C LEU A 231 10.54 -26.81 16.43
N GLN A 232 10.52 -26.92 17.77
CA GLN A 232 10.92 -28.14 18.49
C GLN A 232 9.85 -29.25 18.42
N ASN A 233 8.60 -28.87 18.13
CA ASN A 233 7.45 -29.76 18.01
C ASN A 233 7.08 -30.09 16.55
N ILE A 234 8.03 -30.00 15.62
CA ILE A 234 7.80 -30.46 14.24
C ILE A 234 7.75 -31.99 14.24
N ASN A 235 6.61 -32.52 13.79
CA ASN A 235 6.38 -33.95 13.64
C ASN A 235 6.12 -34.28 12.16
N VAL A 236 7.17 -34.19 11.34
CA VAL A 236 7.14 -34.67 9.96
C VAL A 236 7.62 -36.12 9.94
N LEU A 237 6.79 -37.01 9.41
CA LEU A 237 7.09 -38.43 9.25
C LEU A 237 7.30 -38.76 7.78
N CYS A 238 8.25 -39.66 7.49
CA CYS A 238 8.41 -40.19 6.14
C CYS A 238 7.19 -41.05 5.78
N ALA A 239 6.51 -40.74 4.69
CA ALA A 239 5.35 -41.51 4.23
C ALA A 239 5.69 -42.94 3.81
N VAL A 240 6.98 -43.24 3.55
CA VAL A 240 7.45 -44.57 3.10
C VAL A 240 7.84 -45.47 4.27
N CYS A 241 8.72 -45.01 5.16
CA CYS A 241 9.24 -45.83 6.26
C CYS A 241 8.70 -45.46 7.65
N GLY A 242 7.88 -44.41 7.76
CA GLY A 242 7.32 -43.93 9.03
C GLY A 242 8.33 -43.25 9.97
N SER A 243 9.60 -43.13 9.58
CA SER A 243 10.62 -42.51 10.43
C SER A 243 10.35 -41.03 10.66
N ARG A 244 10.65 -40.56 11.87
CA ARG A 244 10.61 -39.12 12.19
C ARG A 244 11.77 -38.41 11.50
N GLN A 245 11.47 -37.32 10.81
CA GLN A 245 12.48 -36.50 10.16
C GLN A 245 13.06 -35.50 11.16
N MET A 246 14.38 -35.43 11.20
CA MET A 246 15.12 -34.61 12.16
C MET A 246 15.56 -33.29 11.54
N PHE A 247 15.70 -33.22 10.21
CA PHE A 247 16.08 -32.03 9.46
C PHE A 247 17.29 -31.30 10.06
N LYS A 248 18.31 -32.03 10.48
CA LYS A 248 19.50 -31.46 11.14
C LYS A 248 20.13 -30.32 10.32
N TRP A 249 20.18 -30.49 9.00
CA TRP A 249 20.63 -29.47 8.05
C TRP A 249 19.87 -28.14 8.19
N PHE A 250 18.57 -28.15 8.51
CA PHE A 250 17.75 -26.95 8.66
C PHE A 250 18.13 -26.18 9.92
N TYR A 251 18.26 -26.88 11.05
CA TYR A 251 18.65 -26.27 12.32
C TYR A 251 20.10 -25.77 12.29
N ASP A 252 21.01 -26.52 11.66
CA ASP A 252 22.39 -26.09 11.44
C ASP A 252 22.41 -24.81 10.57
N TYR A 253 21.59 -24.74 9.53
CA TYR A 253 21.45 -23.55 8.69
C TYR A 253 20.91 -22.34 9.48
N GLN A 254 19.82 -22.53 10.23
CA GLN A 254 19.26 -21.48 11.09
C GLN A 254 20.27 -20.96 12.11
N LYS A 255 21.07 -21.85 12.71
CA LYS A 255 22.13 -21.45 13.63
C LYS A 255 23.18 -20.58 12.93
N LEU A 256 23.61 -20.96 11.72
CA LEU A 256 24.57 -20.16 10.93
C LEU A 256 24.02 -18.79 10.55
N LEU A 257 22.72 -18.66 10.26
CA LEU A 257 22.07 -17.38 9.93
C LEU A 257 22.22 -16.32 11.04
N THR A 258 22.35 -16.74 12.30
CA THR A 258 22.45 -15.81 13.44
C THR A 258 23.79 -15.07 13.53
N SER A 259 24.84 -15.49 12.80
CA SER A 259 26.21 -14.95 12.94
C SER A 259 26.97 -14.89 11.61
N LEU A 260 26.50 -14.07 10.68
CA LEU A 260 27.04 -13.97 9.31
C LEU A 260 28.12 -12.88 9.10
N ASN A 261 28.60 -12.29 10.19
CA ASN A 261 29.68 -11.30 10.18
C ASN A 261 31.03 -11.86 9.68
N SER A 262 31.29 -13.16 9.91
CA SER A 262 32.54 -13.81 9.47
C SER A 262 32.40 -14.46 8.10
N ARG A 263 33.40 -14.23 7.24
CA ARG A 263 33.54 -14.89 5.93
C ARG A 263 33.48 -16.42 6.05
N LEU A 264 34.10 -17.01 7.06
CA LEU A 264 34.10 -18.46 7.25
C LEU A 264 32.68 -18.99 7.52
N THR A 265 31.85 -18.24 8.26
CA THR A 265 30.47 -18.62 8.52
C THR A 265 29.62 -18.51 7.25
N ARG A 266 29.80 -17.45 6.45
CA ARG A 266 29.10 -17.30 5.15
C ARG A 266 29.46 -18.39 4.16
N LEU A 267 30.74 -18.76 4.05
CA LEU A 267 31.18 -19.88 3.22
C LEU A 267 30.57 -21.21 3.67
N ARG A 268 30.54 -21.48 4.98
CA ARG A 268 29.89 -22.68 5.54
C ARG A 268 28.39 -22.70 5.27
N LEU A 269 27.71 -21.56 5.43
CA LEU A 269 26.28 -21.42 5.10
C LEU A 269 26.04 -21.75 3.62
N HIS A 270 26.87 -21.22 2.72
CA HIS A 270 26.74 -21.47 1.30
C HIS A 270 27.01 -22.94 0.93
N GLN A 271 28.04 -23.55 1.51
CA GLN A 271 28.31 -24.98 1.33
C GLN A 271 27.14 -25.84 1.80
N LEU A 272 26.59 -25.53 2.99
CA LEU A 272 25.40 -26.20 3.50
C LEU A 272 24.21 -26.02 2.54
N TYR A 273 24.01 -24.82 1.99
CA TYR A 273 22.97 -24.52 1.02
C TYR A 273 23.11 -25.31 -0.28
N GLN A 274 24.33 -25.44 -0.82
CA GLN A 274 24.59 -26.25 -2.02
C GLN A 274 24.30 -27.74 -1.76
N ASN A 275 24.65 -28.24 -0.58
CA ASN A 275 24.39 -29.62 -0.20
C ASN A 275 22.92 -29.91 0.08
N LEU A 276 22.04 -28.88 0.13
CA LEU A 276 20.61 -29.10 0.28
C LEU A 276 20.02 -29.90 -0.87
N ASP A 277 20.63 -29.92 -2.06
CA ASP A 277 20.16 -30.73 -3.19
C ASP A 277 20.16 -32.24 -2.91
N GLU A 278 20.90 -32.70 -1.88
CA GLU A 278 20.83 -34.08 -1.41
C GLU A 278 19.51 -34.39 -0.67
N TYR A 279 18.87 -33.37 -0.09
CA TYR A 279 17.72 -33.50 0.81
C TYR A 279 16.45 -32.87 0.26
N LEU A 280 16.57 -31.73 -0.42
CA LEU A 280 15.51 -30.92 -1.00
C LEU A 280 15.59 -31.07 -2.52
N LEU A 281 14.61 -31.78 -3.10
CA LEU A 281 14.63 -32.11 -4.52
C LEU A 281 13.81 -31.12 -5.34
N ALA A 282 14.14 -31.07 -6.63
CA ALA A 282 13.53 -30.16 -7.59
C ALA A 282 13.60 -28.69 -7.11
N PHE A 283 12.64 -27.89 -7.54
CA PHE A 283 12.54 -26.50 -7.18
C PHE A 283 11.86 -26.34 -5.79
N ASN A 284 12.56 -26.68 -4.70
CA ASN A 284 11.93 -26.82 -3.38
C ASN A 284 11.62 -25.46 -2.70
N SER A 285 10.40 -25.29 -2.21
CA SER A 285 9.92 -24.10 -1.51
C SER A 285 10.67 -23.78 -0.20
N CYS A 286 11.12 -24.80 0.54
CA CYS A 286 11.98 -24.61 1.73
C CYS A 286 13.36 -24.09 1.33
N LYS A 287 13.91 -24.57 0.19
CA LYS A 287 15.20 -24.12 -0.33
C LYS A 287 15.13 -22.66 -0.80
N ALA A 288 14.05 -22.27 -1.48
CA ALA A 288 13.79 -20.88 -1.87
C ALA A 288 13.66 -19.97 -0.64
N PHE A 289 12.89 -20.38 0.36
CA PHE A 289 12.76 -19.64 1.62
C PHE A 289 14.11 -19.45 2.34
N MET A 290 14.92 -20.52 2.43
CA MET A 290 16.24 -20.46 3.05
C MET A 290 17.19 -19.53 2.29
N ALA A 291 17.12 -19.50 0.96
CA ALA A 291 17.86 -18.55 0.12
C ALA A 291 17.45 -17.11 0.41
N SER A 292 16.16 -16.79 0.30
CA SER A 292 15.62 -15.45 0.60
C SER A 292 16.05 -14.96 1.99
N LYS A 293 16.00 -15.83 3.02
CA LYS A 293 16.44 -15.46 4.38
C LYS A 293 17.94 -15.23 4.49
N ALA A 294 18.77 -16.05 3.85
CA ALA A 294 20.21 -15.82 3.83
C ALA A 294 20.57 -14.52 3.10
N VAL A 295 19.93 -14.23 1.98
CA VAL A 295 20.10 -12.98 1.24
C VAL A 295 19.76 -11.80 2.14
N GLN A 296 18.58 -11.80 2.77
CA GLN A 296 18.14 -10.74 3.68
C GLN A 296 19.15 -10.47 4.82
N GLU A 297 19.72 -11.52 5.41
CA GLU A 297 20.69 -11.38 6.52
C GLU A 297 22.09 -10.98 6.05
N ILE A 298 22.58 -11.50 4.92
CA ILE A 298 23.88 -11.13 4.36
C ILE A 298 23.87 -9.69 3.84
N PHE A 299 22.76 -9.22 3.27
CA PHE A 299 22.63 -7.84 2.78
C PHE A 299 22.75 -6.78 3.88
N LYS A 300 22.59 -7.15 5.17
CA LYS A 300 22.91 -6.24 6.29
C LYS A 300 24.36 -5.79 6.28
N PHE A 301 25.26 -6.57 5.69
CA PHE A 301 26.69 -6.30 5.54
C PHE A 301 27.08 -5.81 4.13
N LEU A 302 26.11 -5.43 3.27
CA LEU A 302 26.42 -5.02 1.90
C LEU A 302 27.37 -3.80 1.84
N ASN A 303 27.18 -2.85 2.74
CA ASN A 303 27.81 -1.53 2.69
C ASN A 303 28.99 -1.36 3.65
N ASP A 304 29.35 -2.39 4.43
CA ASP A 304 30.49 -2.34 5.35
C ASP A 304 31.83 -2.77 4.70
N GLY A 305 31.79 -3.13 3.42
CA GLY A 305 32.95 -3.62 2.66
C GLY A 305 33.39 -5.04 3.01
N SER A 306 32.63 -5.78 3.82
CA SER A 306 32.98 -7.12 4.29
C SER A 306 32.71 -8.23 3.27
N LEU A 307 31.89 -7.96 2.24
CA LEU A 307 31.53 -8.93 1.21
C LEU A 307 32.55 -8.93 0.06
N ASN A 308 33.00 -10.12 -0.32
CA ASN A 308 33.90 -10.32 -1.47
C ASN A 308 33.15 -10.83 -2.71
N GLU A 309 33.86 -10.95 -3.84
CA GLU A 309 33.29 -11.42 -5.11
C GLU A 309 32.62 -12.81 -5.02
N GLU A 310 33.14 -13.71 -4.19
CA GLU A 310 32.52 -15.03 -3.98
C GLU A 310 31.22 -14.92 -3.17
N ASP A 311 31.15 -14.01 -2.19
CA ASP A 311 29.89 -13.71 -1.48
C ASP A 311 28.81 -13.23 -2.48
N TYR A 312 29.15 -12.28 -3.38
CA TYR A 312 28.22 -11.77 -4.40
C TYR A 312 27.75 -12.84 -5.39
N LYS A 313 28.66 -13.70 -5.84
CA LYS A 313 28.33 -14.83 -6.72
C LYS A 313 27.34 -15.79 -6.05
N ASN A 314 27.54 -16.06 -4.77
CA ASN A 314 26.71 -16.96 -3.98
C ASN A 314 25.34 -16.36 -3.65
N LEU A 315 25.30 -15.07 -3.33
CA LEU A 315 24.04 -14.30 -3.21
C LEU A 315 23.22 -14.35 -4.50
N THR A 316 23.87 -14.09 -5.64
CA THR A 316 23.19 -14.09 -6.95
C THR A 316 22.57 -15.45 -7.26
N ARG A 317 23.27 -16.56 -6.93
CA ARG A 317 22.73 -17.92 -7.07
C ARG A 317 21.52 -18.17 -6.19
N MET A 318 21.58 -17.76 -4.92
CA MET A 318 20.46 -17.88 -3.98
C MET A 318 19.26 -17.04 -4.45
N LEU A 319 19.49 -15.80 -4.90
CA LEU A 319 18.46 -14.92 -5.44
C LEU A 319 17.75 -15.51 -6.66
N LYS A 320 18.50 -16.07 -7.62
CA LYS A 320 17.90 -16.75 -8.79
C LYS A 320 16.98 -17.90 -8.36
N CYS A 321 17.41 -18.68 -7.37
CA CYS A 321 16.58 -19.74 -6.77
C CYS A 321 15.35 -19.19 -6.01
N SER A 322 15.36 -17.97 -5.49
CA SER A 322 14.14 -17.35 -4.94
C SER A 322 13.23 -16.83 -6.06
N LEU A 323 13.79 -16.19 -7.09
CA LEU A 323 13.05 -15.54 -8.16
C LEU A 323 12.38 -16.55 -9.10
N GLU A 324 13.07 -17.63 -9.45
CA GLU A 324 12.50 -18.73 -10.21
C GLU A 324 11.31 -19.35 -9.45
N TYR A 325 11.36 -19.40 -8.10
CA TYR A 325 10.26 -19.90 -7.26
C TYR A 325 9.00 -19.10 -7.50
N GLU A 326 9.12 -17.79 -7.27
CA GLU A 326 8.00 -16.87 -7.31
C GLU A 326 7.44 -16.78 -8.74
N THR A 327 8.30 -16.89 -9.76
CA THR A 327 7.87 -16.94 -11.15
C THR A 327 6.96 -18.13 -11.41
N TYR A 328 7.32 -19.33 -10.94
CA TYR A 328 6.50 -20.54 -11.13
C TYR A 328 5.22 -20.53 -10.29
N THR A 329 5.27 -20.05 -9.03
CA THR A 329 4.13 -20.14 -8.12
C THR A 329 3.15 -19.00 -8.28
N SER A 330 3.65 -17.78 -8.48
CA SER A 330 2.92 -16.53 -8.30
C SER A 330 3.01 -15.62 -9.54
N GLY A 331 4.01 -15.82 -10.41
CA GLY A 331 4.31 -14.99 -11.57
C GLY A 331 5.29 -13.85 -11.26
N SER A 332 5.97 -13.35 -12.31
CA SER A 332 6.95 -12.24 -12.22
C SER A 332 6.32 -10.89 -11.82
N SER A 333 4.99 -10.75 -11.97
CA SER A 333 4.26 -9.55 -11.59
C SER A 333 3.79 -9.54 -10.13
N CYS A 334 4.10 -10.57 -9.34
CA CYS A 334 3.66 -10.60 -7.94
C CYS A 334 4.54 -9.72 -7.04
N ILE A 335 3.96 -9.20 -5.97
CA ILE A 335 4.65 -8.31 -5.02
C ILE A 335 5.89 -8.97 -4.39
N SER A 336 5.85 -10.27 -4.12
CA SER A 336 6.96 -11.04 -3.55
C SER A 336 8.14 -11.17 -4.51
N TYR A 337 7.88 -11.39 -5.80
CA TYR A 337 8.92 -11.39 -6.83
C TYR A 337 9.60 -10.04 -6.91
N ILE A 338 8.82 -8.96 -6.94
CA ILE A 338 9.35 -7.59 -6.99
C ILE A 338 10.23 -7.29 -5.77
N CYS A 339 9.82 -7.70 -4.57
CA CYS A 339 10.66 -7.54 -3.37
C CYS A 339 11.99 -8.28 -3.50
N GLU A 340 12.02 -9.53 -3.95
CA GLU A 340 13.27 -10.28 -4.16
C GLU A 340 14.13 -9.64 -5.27
N MET A 341 13.51 -9.07 -6.31
CA MET A 341 14.21 -8.37 -7.39
C MET A 341 14.99 -7.14 -6.91
N THR A 342 14.52 -6.43 -5.87
CA THR A 342 15.24 -5.25 -5.34
C THR A 342 16.67 -5.57 -4.90
N TYR A 343 16.89 -6.76 -4.32
CA TYR A 343 18.20 -7.25 -3.92
C TYR A 343 19.09 -7.52 -5.13
N LEU A 344 18.53 -8.12 -6.19
CA LEU A 344 19.27 -8.37 -7.43
C LEU A 344 19.65 -7.05 -8.12
N TRP A 345 18.72 -6.09 -8.18
CA TRP A 345 18.98 -4.75 -8.71
C TRP A 345 20.08 -4.01 -7.97
N ASP A 346 20.18 -4.17 -6.65
CA ASP A 346 21.28 -3.61 -5.88
C ASP A 346 22.63 -4.22 -6.25
N ILE A 347 22.72 -5.54 -6.42
CA ILE A 347 23.95 -6.21 -6.87
C ILE A 347 24.36 -5.72 -8.28
N ILE A 348 23.37 -5.55 -9.16
CA ILE A 348 23.58 -4.99 -10.52
C ILE A 348 24.09 -3.56 -10.44
N ALA A 349 23.44 -2.71 -9.64
CA ALA A 349 23.79 -1.29 -9.49
C ALA A 349 25.21 -1.10 -8.93
N LEU A 350 25.68 -2.04 -8.10
CA LEU A 350 27.05 -2.08 -7.58
C LEU A 350 28.09 -2.62 -8.59
N GLY A 351 27.66 -3.04 -9.78
CA GLY A 351 28.52 -3.61 -10.81
C GLY A 351 29.09 -4.99 -10.46
N LYS A 352 28.49 -5.68 -9.48
CA LYS A 352 28.94 -6.99 -8.97
C LYS A 352 28.39 -8.18 -9.76
N TRP A 353 27.50 -7.92 -10.72
CA TRP A 353 27.01 -8.92 -11.65
C TRP A 353 26.93 -8.36 -13.08
N LYS A 354 27.35 -9.15 -14.07
CA LYS A 354 27.29 -8.82 -15.51
C LYS A 354 26.09 -9.55 -16.14
N TYR A 355 25.29 -8.85 -16.94
CA TYR A 355 24.02 -9.34 -17.51
C TYR A 355 23.93 -9.14 -19.03
N GLU A 356 22.99 -9.82 -19.69
CA GLU A 356 22.64 -9.63 -21.11
C GLU A 356 21.48 -8.64 -21.25
N HIS A 357 21.64 -7.63 -22.11
CA HIS A 357 20.83 -6.40 -22.11
C HIS A 357 19.34 -6.56 -22.52
N LYS A 358 18.96 -7.69 -23.15
CA LYS A 358 17.61 -7.91 -23.69
C LYS A 358 16.57 -8.34 -22.64
N ASP A 359 16.98 -9.06 -21.59
CA ASP A 359 16.05 -9.59 -20.59
C ASP A 359 15.66 -8.55 -19.53
N MET A 360 16.54 -7.57 -19.26
CA MET A 360 16.29 -6.50 -18.29
C MET A 360 15.07 -5.65 -18.65
N ASN A 361 14.96 -5.17 -19.90
CA ASN A 361 13.87 -4.27 -20.26
C ASN A 361 12.50 -4.95 -20.19
N SER A 362 12.40 -6.24 -20.55
CA SER A 362 11.15 -7.00 -20.42
C SER A 362 10.77 -7.17 -18.95
N ILE A 363 11.71 -7.61 -18.11
CA ILE A 363 11.48 -7.87 -16.68
C ILE A 363 11.20 -6.57 -15.91
N PHE A 364 11.94 -5.49 -16.19
CA PHE A 364 11.70 -4.18 -15.60
C PHE A 364 10.33 -3.62 -16.01
N ASN A 365 9.99 -3.65 -17.30
CA ASN A 365 8.73 -3.10 -17.79
C ASN A 365 7.51 -3.85 -17.22
N GLU A 366 7.56 -5.18 -17.17
CA GLU A 366 6.49 -5.99 -16.57
C GLU A 366 6.34 -5.73 -15.06
N SER A 367 7.45 -5.58 -14.34
CA SER A 367 7.44 -5.29 -12.89
C SER A 367 6.95 -3.87 -12.58
N LEU A 368 7.22 -2.89 -13.46
CA LEU A 368 6.84 -1.49 -13.28
C LEU A 368 5.34 -1.24 -13.48
N ILE A 369 4.65 -2.03 -14.32
CA ILE A 369 3.18 -1.96 -14.50
C ILE A 369 2.45 -2.12 -13.16
N VAL A 370 3.01 -2.94 -12.27
CA VAL A 370 2.46 -3.24 -10.95
C VAL A 370 2.75 -2.12 -9.94
N LEU A 371 3.84 -1.37 -10.11
CA LEU A 371 4.37 -0.41 -9.13
C LEU A 371 4.00 1.05 -9.36
N GLY A 372 3.84 1.51 -10.59
CA GLY A 372 3.71 2.95 -10.89
C GLY A 372 2.33 3.32 -11.41
N ASP A 373 1.74 4.39 -10.89
CA ASP A 373 0.58 5.04 -11.52
C ASP A 373 0.96 6.24 -12.41
N GLU A 374 2.16 6.81 -12.26
CA GLU A 374 2.63 7.93 -13.08
C GLU A 374 4.16 7.84 -13.27
N ASN A 375 4.61 7.78 -14.52
CA ASN A 375 6.02 7.66 -14.93
C ASN A 375 6.69 9.04 -15.09
N GLU A 376 6.63 9.89 -14.07
CA GLU A 376 7.32 11.19 -14.14
C GLU A 376 8.34 11.32 -13.02
N VAL A 377 9.51 10.72 -13.27
CA VAL A 377 10.73 11.07 -12.56
C VAL A 377 11.26 12.34 -13.20
N TYR A 378 11.02 13.49 -12.57
CA TYR A 378 11.57 14.76 -12.99
C TYR A 378 13.01 14.89 -12.45
N GLU A 379 14.00 14.86 -13.34
CA GLU A 379 15.33 15.38 -13.04
C GLU A 379 15.30 16.89 -13.23
N VAL A 380 15.76 17.66 -12.23
CA VAL A 380 15.93 19.12 -12.37
C VAL A 380 17.26 19.34 -13.10
N ASP A 381 17.19 19.43 -14.43
CA ASP A 381 18.33 19.72 -15.30
C ASP A 381 18.32 21.19 -15.78
N GLU A 382 19.36 21.60 -16.50
CA GLU A 382 19.43 22.97 -17.07
C GLU A 382 18.26 23.28 -18.01
N GLU A 383 17.67 22.27 -18.64
CA GLU A 383 16.55 22.45 -19.56
C GLU A 383 15.24 22.71 -18.82
N MET A 384 15.00 22.01 -17.69
CA MET A 384 13.92 22.31 -16.76
C MET A 384 14.10 23.70 -16.13
N LEU A 385 15.32 24.09 -15.76
CA LEU A 385 15.61 25.43 -15.23
C LEU A 385 15.37 26.53 -16.29
N LYS A 386 15.71 26.29 -17.56
CA LYS A 386 15.37 27.21 -18.66
C LYS A 386 13.87 27.34 -18.87
N LYS A 387 13.13 26.23 -18.78
CA LYS A 387 11.67 26.26 -18.82
C LYS A 387 11.10 27.04 -17.64
N LEU A 388 11.65 26.92 -16.45
CA LEU A 388 11.30 27.74 -15.28
C LEU A 388 11.59 29.23 -15.51
N ASP A 389 12.73 29.59 -16.09
CA ASP A 389 13.07 30.98 -16.44
C ASP A 389 12.07 31.56 -17.46
N GLU A 390 11.67 30.78 -18.48
CA GLU A 390 10.61 31.13 -19.44
C GLU A 390 9.23 31.25 -18.78
N LEU A 391 8.91 30.36 -17.84
CA LEU A 391 7.65 30.34 -17.07
C LEU A 391 7.57 31.50 -16.07
N GLU A 392 8.73 32.04 -15.66
CA GLU A 392 8.82 33.11 -14.69
C GLU A 392 8.94 34.50 -15.28
N GLU A 393 9.31 34.64 -16.56
CA GLU A 393 9.52 35.90 -17.30
C GLU A 393 10.55 36.85 -16.67
N TYR A 394 11.39 36.34 -15.77
CA TYR A 394 12.36 37.15 -15.01
C TYR A 394 13.77 36.52 -15.00
N PRO A 395 14.42 36.38 -16.15
CA PRO A 395 15.74 35.74 -16.25
C PRO A 395 16.86 36.49 -15.50
N GLU A 396 16.64 37.76 -15.14
CA GLU A 396 17.63 38.62 -14.47
C GLU A 396 17.27 38.94 -13.00
N TYR A 397 16.20 38.37 -12.44
CA TYR A 397 15.75 38.74 -11.09
C TYR A 397 16.55 38.05 -9.97
N TYR A 398 17.17 36.91 -10.28
CA TYR A 398 18.11 36.21 -9.42
C TYR A 398 19.44 36.00 -10.15
N ASP A 399 20.55 36.35 -9.53
CA ASP A 399 21.85 35.83 -9.95
C ASP A 399 21.96 34.37 -9.49
N ARG A 400 22.32 33.49 -10.43
CA ARG A 400 22.67 32.10 -10.12
C ARG A 400 24.17 31.98 -10.13
N GLU A 401 24.76 31.67 -9.00
CA GLU A 401 26.20 31.42 -8.91
C GLU A 401 26.49 30.20 -8.05
N ILE A 402 27.59 29.51 -8.40
CA ILE A 402 28.08 28.40 -7.60
C ILE A 402 29.10 28.97 -6.61
N GLN A 403 28.83 28.86 -5.32
CA GLN A 403 29.81 29.16 -4.28
C GLN A 403 30.23 27.92 -3.51
N GLU A 404 31.46 27.97 -3.02
CA GLU A 404 32.03 26.98 -2.13
C GLU A 404 31.61 27.30 -0.68
N ILE A 405 30.64 26.55 -0.16
CA ILE A 405 30.09 26.75 1.17
C ILE A 405 30.70 25.74 2.14
N ARG A 406 31.34 26.24 3.20
CA ARG A 406 31.90 25.41 4.27
C ARG A 406 30.82 24.99 5.24
N MET A 407 30.52 23.70 5.30
CA MET A 407 29.48 23.16 6.17
C MET A 407 30.02 22.96 7.58
N LYS A 408 29.61 23.81 8.53
CA LYS A 408 30.09 23.80 9.94
C LYS A 408 30.06 22.44 10.65
N LYS A 409 29.22 21.50 10.22
CA LYS A 409 29.09 20.16 10.84
C LYS A 409 30.03 19.10 10.25
N LYS A 410 30.47 19.25 9.00
CA LYS A 410 31.31 18.25 8.30
C LYS A 410 32.74 18.73 8.03
N ASP A 411 33.00 20.03 8.25
CA ASP A 411 34.26 20.72 7.90
C ASP A 411 34.71 20.48 6.45
N GLU A 412 33.75 20.16 5.59
CA GLU A 412 33.88 19.98 4.15
C GLU A 412 33.33 21.21 3.43
N VAL A 413 33.90 21.49 2.26
CA VAL A 413 33.50 22.58 1.38
C VAL A 413 32.74 21.97 0.21
N GLU A 414 31.45 22.28 0.09
CA GLU A 414 30.62 21.84 -1.03
C GLU A 414 30.28 22.99 -1.98
N LYS A 415 30.25 22.68 -3.28
CA LYS A 415 29.80 23.61 -4.31
C LYS A 415 28.28 23.65 -4.32
N CYS A 416 27.72 24.74 -3.85
CA CYS A 416 26.28 24.96 -3.76
C CYS A 416 25.84 26.01 -4.77
N TRP A 417 24.68 25.79 -5.39
CA TRP A 417 24.00 26.83 -6.17
C TRP A 417 23.34 27.84 -5.23
N LEU A 418 23.68 29.12 -5.38
CA LEU A 418 23.07 30.25 -4.72
C LEU A 418 22.20 31.03 -5.70
N TYR A 419 21.05 31.48 -5.21
CA TYR A 419 20.11 32.33 -5.93
C TYR A 419 20.02 33.66 -5.19
N LEU A 420 20.63 34.71 -5.75
CA LEU A 420 20.76 36.01 -5.09
C LEU A 420 19.83 37.04 -5.75
N MET A 421 18.92 37.61 -4.95
CA MET A 421 18.01 38.67 -5.42
C MET A 421 18.71 40.03 -5.25
N ARG A 422 19.07 40.72 -6.35
CA ARG A 422 19.85 41.97 -6.28
C ARG A 422 19.12 43.13 -5.61
N ASN A 423 17.82 43.26 -5.88
CA ASN A 423 17.00 44.37 -5.41
C ASN A 423 15.85 43.83 -4.57
N CYS A 424 16.08 43.63 -3.27
CA CYS A 424 14.99 43.33 -2.33
C CYS A 424 14.15 44.60 -2.12
N PRO A 425 12.84 44.57 -2.36
CA PRO A 425 11.94 45.68 -2.05
C PRO A 425 12.06 46.13 -0.58
N ASP A 426 12.26 47.42 -0.34
CA ASP A 426 12.49 47.99 1.01
C ASP A 426 11.32 47.72 1.98
N ASP A 427 10.10 47.54 1.47
CA ASP A 427 8.90 47.21 2.22
C ASP A 427 8.91 45.77 2.77
N LEU A 428 9.64 44.84 2.14
CA LEU A 428 9.84 43.49 2.68
C LEU A 428 10.83 43.48 3.85
N LEU A 429 11.82 44.38 3.85
CA LEU A 429 12.80 44.53 4.94
C LEU A 429 12.18 45.17 6.19
N GLN A 430 11.06 45.88 6.05
CA GLN A 430 10.34 46.53 7.15
C GLN A 430 9.27 45.64 7.80
N LYS A 431 8.96 44.47 7.23
CA LYS A 431 7.99 43.55 7.83
C LYS A 431 8.60 42.87 9.06
N PRO A 432 7.85 42.72 10.17
CA PRO A 432 8.33 41.99 11.33
C PRO A 432 8.69 40.57 10.91
N LEU A 433 9.96 40.21 11.08
CA LEU A 433 10.47 38.86 10.84
C LEU A 433 9.52 37.85 11.50
N LEU A 434 9.02 36.87 10.73
CA LEU A 434 8.29 35.73 11.28
C LEU A 434 9.22 35.05 12.29
N LYS A 435 8.95 35.26 13.57
CA LYS A 435 9.80 34.87 14.70
C LYS A 435 9.83 33.35 14.95
N TYR A 436 9.32 32.57 14.00
CA TYR A 436 9.28 31.12 14.00
C TYR A 436 9.83 30.63 12.67
N GLU A 437 11.08 30.16 12.72
CA GLU A 437 11.73 29.19 11.84
C GLU A 437 11.28 29.18 10.36
N TYR A 438 12.09 29.79 9.50
CA TYR A 438 12.10 29.50 8.07
C TYR A 438 12.52 28.04 7.87
N CYS A 439 11.56 27.14 7.67
CA CYS A 439 11.82 25.71 7.44
C CYS A 439 11.78 25.44 5.93
N SER A 440 12.87 24.90 5.37
CA SER A 440 12.98 24.45 3.98
C SER A 440 12.20 23.15 3.76
N ILE A 441 10.87 23.23 3.89
CA ILE A 441 9.92 22.16 3.57
C ILE A 441 9.20 22.55 2.27
N PRO A 442 9.34 21.78 1.18
CA PRO A 442 8.62 22.03 -0.07
C PRO A 442 7.17 21.55 0.06
N THR A 443 6.33 22.27 0.82
CA THR A 443 4.94 21.85 1.10
C THR A 443 3.84 22.60 0.34
N THR A 444 4.13 23.58 -0.50
CA THR A 444 3.07 24.57 -0.82
C THR A 444 3.10 25.22 -2.19
N LEU A 445 3.39 24.54 -3.31
CA LEU A 445 3.17 25.16 -4.63
C LEU A 445 1.68 25.51 -4.89
N TRP A 446 0.73 24.76 -4.32
CA TRP A 446 -0.70 25.07 -4.40
C TRP A 446 -1.14 26.18 -3.42
N ASN A 447 -0.67 26.11 -2.17
CA ASN A 447 -1.02 27.09 -1.13
C ASN A 447 -0.31 28.44 -1.27
N PHE A 448 0.88 28.52 -1.87
CA PHE A 448 1.52 29.83 -2.12
C PHE A 448 0.66 30.69 -3.05
N ASN A 449 -0.02 30.08 -4.01
CA ASN A 449 -0.81 30.80 -5.02
C ASN A 449 -2.17 31.28 -4.47
N GLU A 450 -2.89 30.47 -3.69
CA GLU A 450 -4.13 30.92 -3.01
C GLU A 450 -3.83 31.93 -1.89
N CYS A 451 -2.84 31.66 -1.03
CA CYS A 451 -2.47 32.61 0.03
C CYS A 451 -1.81 33.88 -0.51
N ALA A 452 -1.10 33.85 -1.64
CA ALA A 452 -0.50 35.07 -2.22
C ALA A 452 -1.57 36.12 -2.57
N LEU A 453 -2.70 35.70 -3.16
CA LEU A 453 -3.80 36.62 -3.48
C LEU A 453 -4.43 37.23 -2.20
N GLU A 454 -4.50 36.47 -1.11
CA GLU A 454 -5.01 36.93 0.19
C GLU A 454 -4.01 37.79 0.99
N ILE A 455 -2.69 37.61 0.78
CA ILE A 455 -1.61 38.28 1.54
C ILE A 455 -1.09 39.56 0.83
N GLY A 456 -1.70 39.95 -0.30
CA GLY A 456 -1.40 41.21 -0.98
C GLY A 456 -0.34 41.11 -2.08
N TYR A 457 -0.35 40.03 -2.86
CA TYR A 457 0.50 39.90 -4.05
C TYR A 457 0.25 41.06 -5.05
N PRO A 458 1.25 41.48 -5.83
CA PRO A 458 1.07 42.58 -6.79
C PRO A 458 -0.01 42.25 -7.84
N LYS A 459 -1.03 43.10 -7.97
CA LYS A 459 -2.15 42.92 -8.92
C LYS A 459 -1.69 42.68 -10.37
N LYS A 460 -0.56 43.29 -10.77
CA LYS A 460 0.07 43.10 -12.09
C LYS A 460 0.51 41.67 -12.37
N LEU A 461 0.68 40.83 -11.34
CA LEU A 461 1.13 39.43 -11.44
C LEU A 461 0.01 38.41 -11.16
N TYR A 462 -1.24 38.85 -10.98
CA TYR A 462 -2.37 37.93 -10.77
C TYR A 462 -2.58 36.95 -11.93
N PRO A 463 -2.43 37.35 -13.21
CA PRO A 463 -2.48 36.42 -14.32
C PRO A 463 -1.51 35.23 -14.18
N LYS A 464 -0.31 35.46 -13.63
CA LYS A 464 0.71 34.43 -13.42
C LYS A 464 0.26 33.37 -12.42
N ILE A 465 -0.32 33.81 -11.30
CA ILE A 465 -0.83 32.91 -10.25
C ILE A 465 -1.99 32.09 -10.79
N ILE A 466 -2.94 32.72 -11.49
CA ILE A 466 -4.15 32.06 -11.96
C ILE A 466 -3.83 31.10 -13.12
N CYS A 467 -2.88 31.43 -14.01
CA CYS A 467 -2.35 30.48 -15.00
C CYS A 467 -1.73 29.24 -14.34
N ARG A 468 -0.93 29.43 -13.27
CA ARG A 468 -0.37 28.30 -12.50
C ARG A 468 -1.47 27.48 -11.82
N GLN A 469 -2.49 28.12 -11.26
CA GLN A 469 -3.65 27.42 -10.69
C GLN A 469 -4.41 26.62 -11.74
N ALA A 470 -4.57 27.15 -12.95
CA ALA A 470 -5.17 26.45 -14.09
C ALA A 470 -4.32 25.22 -14.48
N TYR A 471 -3.00 25.36 -14.62
CA TYR A 471 -2.10 24.22 -14.87
C TYR A 471 -2.17 23.17 -13.76
N CYS A 472 -2.17 23.59 -12.49
CA CYS A 472 -2.34 22.66 -11.38
C CYS A 472 -3.70 21.94 -11.44
N ALA A 473 -4.78 22.65 -11.76
CA ALA A 473 -6.10 22.04 -11.90
C ALA A 473 -6.15 21.04 -13.07
N LEU A 474 -5.43 21.32 -14.17
CA LEU A 474 -5.24 20.39 -15.28
C LEU A 474 -4.51 19.12 -14.83
N GLN A 475 -3.37 19.24 -14.14
CA GLN A 475 -2.58 18.10 -13.64
C GLN A 475 -3.32 17.30 -12.56
N LEU A 476 -4.21 17.94 -11.81
CA LEU A 476 -5.05 17.29 -10.80
C LEU A 476 -6.32 16.67 -11.39
N ASN A 477 -6.49 16.67 -12.72
CA ASN A 477 -7.69 16.22 -13.43
C ASN A 477 -9.00 16.84 -12.90
N ASN A 478 -8.96 18.11 -12.45
CA ASN A 478 -10.11 18.80 -11.88
C ASN A 478 -10.72 19.80 -12.88
N ALA A 479 -11.65 19.32 -13.71
CA ALA A 479 -12.27 20.08 -14.79
C ALA A 479 -13.07 21.31 -14.31
N GLU A 480 -13.78 21.20 -13.19
CA GLU A 480 -14.57 22.30 -12.62
C GLU A 480 -13.66 23.45 -12.16
N LEU A 481 -12.61 23.11 -11.42
CA LEU A 481 -11.64 24.08 -10.93
C LEU A 481 -10.85 24.71 -12.09
N LEU A 482 -10.46 23.90 -13.08
CA LEU A 482 -9.78 24.39 -14.28
C LEU A 482 -10.66 25.40 -15.04
N THR A 483 -11.94 25.07 -15.24
CA THR A 483 -12.90 25.97 -15.90
C THR A 483 -13.03 27.28 -15.15
N LYS A 484 -13.10 27.24 -13.81
CA LYS A 484 -13.14 28.44 -12.97
C LYS A 484 -11.92 29.34 -13.16
N HIS A 485 -10.71 28.76 -13.21
CA HIS A 485 -9.49 29.55 -13.40
C HIS A 485 -9.37 30.10 -14.82
N LEU A 486 -9.74 29.32 -15.85
CA LEU A 486 -9.79 29.79 -17.24
C LEU A 486 -10.76 30.96 -17.42
N ASN A 487 -11.96 30.89 -16.84
CA ASN A 487 -12.92 32.00 -16.85
C ASN A 487 -12.37 33.24 -16.13
N SER A 488 -11.60 33.04 -15.05
CA SER A 488 -10.95 34.15 -14.35
C SER A 488 -9.87 34.81 -15.21
N LEU A 489 -9.15 34.05 -16.05
CA LEU A 489 -8.13 34.58 -16.97
C LEU A 489 -8.75 35.37 -18.13
N GLU A 490 -9.90 34.95 -18.65
CA GLU A 490 -10.64 35.68 -19.71
C GLU A 490 -11.01 37.10 -19.29
N SER A 491 -11.28 37.31 -18.00
CA SER A 491 -11.63 38.62 -17.44
C SER A 491 -10.41 39.55 -17.23
N MET A 492 -9.18 39.08 -17.53
CA MET A 492 -7.94 39.80 -17.27
C MET A 492 -7.20 40.19 -18.56
N HIS A 493 -6.43 41.28 -18.51
CA HIS A 493 -5.56 41.68 -19.62
C HIS A 493 -4.26 40.85 -19.60
N LEU A 494 -4.22 39.79 -20.39
CA LEU A 494 -3.08 38.86 -20.50
C LEU A 494 -2.01 39.36 -21.50
N ASN A 495 -0.73 39.14 -21.20
CA ASN A 495 0.34 39.30 -22.18
C ASN A 495 0.35 38.12 -23.18
N GLU A 496 1.17 38.20 -24.22
CA GLU A 496 1.19 37.21 -25.31
C GLU A 496 1.60 35.79 -24.84
N ASN A 497 2.50 35.70 -23.86
CA ASN A 497 2.94 34.44 -23.26
C ASN A 497 1.81 33.78 -22.44
N PHE A 498 1.16 34.52 -21.54
CA PHE A 498 0.03 34.00 -20.76
C PHE A 498 -1.17 33.64 -21.63
N ARG A 499 -1.40 34.37 -22.75
CA ARG A 499 -2.41 33.96 -23.75
C ARG A 499 -2.09 32.62 -24.38
N ARG A 500 -0.83 32.38 -24.74
CA ARG A 500 -0.39 31.10 -25.31
C ARG A 500 -0.57 29.95 -24.31
N GLN A 501 -0.19 30.17 -23.05
CA GLN A 501 -0.36 29.21 -21.97
C GLN A 501 -1.85 28.92 -21.68
N GLU A 502 -2.70 29.94 -21.65
CA GLU A 502 -4.13 29.78 -21.47
C GLU A 502 -4.75 28.94 -22.60
N GLN A 503 -4.37 29.22 -23.85
CA GLN A 503 -4.83 28.45 -25.02
C GLN A 503 -4.39 26.98 -24.95
N GLU A 504 -3.15 26.71 -24.53
CA GLU A 504 -2.62 25.36 -24.35
C GLU A 504 -3.39 24.58 -23.28
N VAL A 505 -3.62 25.18 -22.11
CA VAL A 505 -4.39 24.54 -21.03
C VAL A 505 -5.84 24.32 -21.45
N ARG A 506 -6.46 25.29 -22.12
CA ARG A 506 -7.84 25.20 -22.63
C ARG A 506 -7.98 24.11 -23.70
N ALA A 507 -6.99 23.94 -24.55
CA ALA A 507 -6.94 22.86 -25.54
C ALA A 507 -6.83 21.46 -24.90
N ASN A 508 -6.46 21.35 -23.62
CA ASN A 508 -6.45 20.10 -22.89
C ASN A 508 -7.69 19.90 -21.99
N LEU A 509 -8.56 20.91 -21.83
CA LEU A 509 -9.79 20.83 -21.04
C LEU A 509 -10.75 19.74 -21.54
N TRP A 510 -10.88 19.57 -22.87
CA TRP A 510 -11.76 18.54 -23.44
C TRP A 510 -11.31 17.12 -23.08
N LYS A 511 -9.99 16.89 -22.92
CA LYS A 511 -9.46 15.59 -22.49
C LYS A 511 -9.92 15.24 -21.06
N LEU A 512 -10.03 16.25 -20.20
CA LEU A 512 -10.54 16.08 -18.85
C LEU A 512 -12.05 15.87 -18.83
N GLN A 513 -12.81 16.55 -19.69
CA GLN A 513 -14.26 16.40 -19.80
C GLN A 513 -14.65 14.99 -20.29
N ASP A 514 -13.92 14.43 -21.27
CA ASP A 514 -14.09 13.03 -21.72
C ASP A 514 -13.65 12.01 -20.65
N GLN A 515 -12.68 12.37 -19.80
CA GLN A 515 -12.30 11.55 -18.64
C GLN A 515 -13.30 11.66 -17.48
N THR A 516 -13.96 12.81 -17.27
CA THR A 516 -14.92 12.98 -16.16
C THR A 516 -16.22 12.19 -16.37
N GLU A 517 -16.58 11.87 -17.62
CA GLU A 517 -17.66 10.91 -17.91
C GLU A 517 -17.21 9.44 -17.71
N LYS A 518 -15.90 9.16 -17.74
CA LYS A 518 -15.31 7.85 -17.42
C LYS A 518 -15.00 7.67 -15.92
N THR A 519 -14.90 8.74 -15.12
CA THR A 519 -14.55 8.71 -13.68
C THR A 519 -15.67 8.27 -12.73
N ASN A 520 -16.72 7.63 -13.23
CA ASN A 520 -17.47 6.63 -12.45
C ASN A 520 -16.64 5.34 -12.28
N GLU A 521 -15.35 5.51 -11.99
CA GLU A 521 -14.36 4.46 -11.79
C GLU A 521 -14.64 3.69 -10.51
N ASN A 522 -14.24 2.41 -10.50
CA ASN A 522 -14.30 1.48 -9.37
C ASN A 522 -13.47 1.97 -8.18
N ARG A 523 -13.97 2.98 -7.47
CA ARG A 523 -13.40 3.51 -6.24
C ARG A 523 -13.88 2.68 -5.06
N ALA A 524 -12.98 2.44 -4.11
CA ALA A 524 -13.35 1.84 -2.83
C ALA A 524 -14.45 2.68 -2.15
N THR A 525 -15.56 2.03 -1.78
CA THR A 525 -16.68 2.69 -1.10
C THR A 525 -16.29 3.16 0.29
N ALA A 526 -15.46 2.37 0.97
CA ALA A 526 -14.92 2.71 2.28
C ALA A 526 -13.48 2.21 2.39
N LEU A 527 -12.68 2.94 3.16
CA LEU A 527 -11.28 2.69 3.47
C LEU A 527 -11.09 2.79 4.99
N ALA A 528 -10.41 1.82 5.58
CA ALA A 528 -9.93 1.89 6.95
C ALA A 528 -8.43 1.55 6.99
N PRO A 529 -7.56 2.47 7.44
CA PRO A 529 -6.15 2.17 7.69
C PRO A 529 -6.01 1.01 8.68
N ILE A 530 -5.07 0.12 8.40
CA ILE A 530 -4.53 -0.84 9.38
C ILE A 530 -3.44 -0.09 10.14
N CYS A 531 -3.24 -0.40 11.41
CA CYS A 531 -2.16 0.21 12.21
C CYS A 531 -0.79 -0.28 11.71
N SER A 532 -0.34 0.23 10.57
CA SER A 532 0.94 -0.07 9.91
C SER A 532 1.98 0.99 10.22
N ALA A 533 3.25 0.65 9.98
CA ALA A 533 4.37 1.60 10.00
C ALA A 533 4.26 2.71 8.93
N ILE A 534 3.48 2.44 7.88
CA ILE A 534 3.41 3.26 6.68
C ILE A 534 2.31 4.30 6.82
N GLN A 535 2.68 5.56 6.55
CA GLN A 535 1.72 6.65 6.46
C GLN A 535 0.97 6.60 5.13
N LEU A 536 -0.35 6.50 5.22
CA LEU A 536 -1.26 6.65 4.08
C LEU A 536 -2.23 7.79 4.35
N CYS A 537 -2.64 8.48 3.28
CA CYS A 537 -3.66 9.52 3.38
C CYS A 537 -4.97 8.89 3.84
N ASN A 538 -5.47 9.29 5.01
CA ASN A 538 -6.69 8.72 5.59
C ASN A 538 -7.96 9.00 4.77
N HIS A 539 -7.88 9.91 3.81
CA HIS A 539 -8.90 10.08 2.79
C HIS A 539 -8.61 9.20 1.58
N CYS A 540 -7.60 9.50 0.76
CA CYS A 540 -7.46 8.90 -0.57
C CYS A 540 -6.57 7.64 -0.63
N ALA A 541 -6.02 7.16 0.49
CA ALA A 541 -5.05 6.05 0.56
C ALA A 541 -3.74 6.25 -0.23
N LYS A 542 -3.49 7.43 -0.81
CA LYS A 542 -2.19 7.75 -1.40
C LYS A 542 -1.09 7.54 -0.34
N THR A 543 -0.04 6.85 -0.73
CA THR A 543 1.20 6.67 0.04
C THR A 543 2.26 7.65 -0.49
N SER A 544 3.36 7.84 0.24
CA SER A 544 4.48 8.69 -0.19
C SER A 544 4.10 10.16 -0.46
N PHE A 545 3.86 10.91 0.62
CA PHE A 545 3.55 12.34 0.59
C PHE A 545 4.09 13.01 1.85
N ILE A 546 4.16 14.35 1.86
CA ILE A 546 4.44 15.10 3.08
C ILE A 546 3.13 15.20 3.90
N PRO A 547 3.07 14.63 5.11
CA PRO A 547 1.82 14.51 5.84
C PRO A 547 1.32 15.86 6.36
N ILE A 548 0.03 16.12 6.15
CA ILE A 548 -0.72 17.16 6.86
C ILE A 548 -1.46 16.47 8.02
N PRO A 549 -1.00 16.61 9.27
CA PRO A 549 -1.59 15.89 10.38
C PRO A 549 -2.84 16.58 10.93
N CYS A 550 -3.76 15.78 11.46
CA CYS A 550 -4.79 16.29 12.33
C CYS A 550 -4.20 16.67 13.70
N GLN A 551 -4.44 17.91 14.12
CA GLN A 551 -3.93 18.47 15.37
C GLN A 551 -4.60 17.90 16.63
N HIS A 552 -5.74 17.23 16.48
CA HIS A 552 -6.53 16.75 17.62
C HIS A 552 -6.24 15.28 17.93
N CYS A 553 -5.86 14.44 16.97
CA CYS A 553 -5.69 13.00 17.17
C CYS A 553 -4.25 12.57 17.53
N ARG A 554 -3.45 13.48 18.09
CA ARG A 554 -2.00 13.26 18.35
C ARG A 554 -1.25 12.81 17.09
N VAL A 555 -1.53 13.44 15.94
CA VAL A 555 -0.83 13.23 14.66
C VAL A 555 -1.01 11.82 14.06
N ARG A 556 -1.92 10.98 14.60
CA ARG A 556 -2.16 9.62 14.08
C ARG A 556 -2.86 9.58 12.71
N VAL A 557 -3.61 10.63 12.40
CA VAL A 557 -4.33 10.77 11.12
C VAL A 557 -3.66 11.85 10.31
N VAL A 558 -3.25 11.47 9.10
CA VAL A 558 -2.53 12.33 8.17
C VAL A 558 -3.20 12.35 6.79
N TYR A 559 -2.97 13.45 6.07
CA TYR A 559 -3.53 13.69 4.74
C TYR A 559 -2.46 14.13 3.76
N CYS A 560 -2.60 13.75 2.50
CA CYS A 560 -1.70 14.19 1.42
C CYS A 560 -1.98 15.62 0.93
N SER A 561 -3.13 16.20 1.29
CA SER A 561 -3.53 17.55 0.88
C SER A 561 -4.61 18.13 1.78
N LEU A 562 -4.76 19.45 1.78
CA LEU A 562 -5.86 20.13 2.48
C LEU A 562 -7.22 19.74 1.91
N ALA A 563 -7.30 19.41 0.62
CA ALA A 563 -8.51 18.89 0.00
C ALA A 563 -8.93 17.56 0.64
N CYS A 564 -7.99 16.62 0.81
CA CYS A 564 -8.23 15.35 1.50
C CYS A 564 -8.63 15.57 2.97
N LEU A 565 -7.98 16.51 3.67
CA LEU A 565 -8.34 16.87 5.04
C LEU A 565 -9.78 17.38 5.14
N LYS A 566 -10.16 18.32 4.26
CA LYS A 566 -11.52 18.89 4.19
C LYS A 566 -12.56 17.82 3.84
N ALA A 567 -12.30 17.00 2.82
CA ALA A 567 -13.20 15.94 2.37
C ALA A 567 -13.44 14.88 3.45
N HIS A 568 -12.42 14.57 4.26
CA HIS A 568 -12.52 13.58 5.32
C HIS A 568 -13.08 14.12 6.65
N LYS A 569 -13.22 15.44 6.79
CA LYS A 569 -13.59 16.11 8.06
C LYS A 569 -14.84 15.51 8.72
N ASN A 570 -15.89 15.25 7.93
CA ASN A 570 -17.19 14.78 8.44
C ASN A 570 -17.14 13.33 8.96
N ILE A 571 -16.22 12.52 8.44
CA ILE A 571 -16.00 11.16 8.94
C ILE A 571 -15.05 11.22 10.14
N HIS A 572 -13.93 11.94 10.00
CA HIS A 572 -12.91 12.02 11.04
C HIS A 572 -13.42 12.59 12.36
N LEU A 573 -14.41 13.48 12.35
CA LEU A 573 -14.98 14.02 13.59
C LEU A 573 -15.58 12.93 14.49
N HIS A 574 -16.06 11.83 13.90
CA HIS A 574 -16.58 10.66 14.63
C HIS A 574 -15.51 9.63 14.98
N GLU A 575 -14.25 9.87 14.61
CA GLU A 575 -13.14 8.93 14.79
C GLU A 575 -11.97 9.50 15.57
N CYS A 576 -11.84 10.83 15.61
CA CYS A 576 -10.67 11.52 16.15
C CYS A 576 -10.37 11.08 17.59
N SER A 577 -11.39 11.01 18.45
CA SER A 577 -11.24 10.54 19.84
C SER A 577 -10.86 9.06 19.91
N ALA A 578 -11.38 8.20 19.03
CA ALA A 578 -11.00 6.79 18.96
C ALA A 578 -9.52 6.60 18.60
N TYR A 579 -8.97 7.43 17.70
CA TYR A 579 -7.53 7.44 17.43
C TYR A 579 -6.70 7.86 18.65
N GLN A 580 -7.13 8.87 19.42
CA GLN A 580 -6.43 9.26 20.66
C GLN A 580 -6.35 8.10 21.66
N MET A 581 -7.41 7.31 21.76
CA MET A 581 -7.53 6.16 22.67
C MET A 581 -6.97 4.85 22.10
N GLN A 582 -6.48 4.85 20.85
CA GLN A 582 -6.07 3.65 20.11
C GLN A 582 -7.16 2.57 20.01
N LEU A 583 -8.44 2.98 20.01
CA LEU A 583 -9.57 2.05 19.95
C LEU A 583 -9.53 1.18 18.69
N PHE A 584 -9.20 1.78 17.54
CA PHE A 584 -9.17 1.08 16.24
C PHE A 584 -8.10 -0.02 16.14
N ALA A 585 -7.06 0.03 16.98
CA ALA A 585 -6.08 -1.06 17.07
C ALA A 585 -6.66 -2.34 17.70
N HIS A 586 -7.81 -2.25 18.40
CA HIS A 586 -8.38 -3.34 19.19
C HIS A 586 -9.69 -3.89 18.63
N VAL A 587 -10.36 -3.18 17.71
CA VAL A 587 -11.68 -3.57 17.17
C VAL A 587 -11.63 -4.22 15.79
N GLY A 588 -10.45 -4.28 15.16
CA GLY A 588 -10.23 -4.99 13.89
C GLY A 588 -11.16 -4.53 12.77
N ILE A 589 -11.81 -5.49 12.09
CA ILE A 589 -12.70 -5.25 10.93
C ILE A 589 -13.87 -4.29 11.23
N ALA A 590 -14.21 -4.11 12.51
CA ALA A 590 -15.26 -3.19 12.91
C ALA A 590 -14.91 -1.71 12.62
N HIS A 591 -13.63 -1.37 12.48
CA HIS A 591 -13.20 -0.04 12.00
C HIS A 591 -13.64 0.20 10.55
N LEU A 592 -13.43 -0.77 9.64
CA LEU A 592 -13.92 -0.70 8.26
C LEU A 592 -15.45 -0.60 8.21
N VAL A 593 -16.14 -1.32 9.10
CA VAL A 593 -17.60 -1.27 9.18
C VAL A 593 -18.11 0.08 9.66
N LEU A 594 -17.46 0.69 10.66
CA LEU A 594 -17.78 2.06 11.06
C LEU A 594 -17.59 3.02 9.87
N ARG A 595 -16.53 2.85 9.09
CA ARG A 595 -16.29 3.61 7.87
C ARG A 595 -17.38 3.44 6.81
N ILE A 596 -17.92 2.24 6.62
CA ILE A 596 -19.06 1.99 5.73
C ILE A 596 -20.31 2.76 6.21
N ILE A 597 -20.52 2.88 7.52
CA ILE A 597 -21.67 3.62 8.09
C ILE A 597 -21.49 5.14 7.93
N LEU A 598 -20.26 5.65 8.05
CA LEU A 598 -19.94 7.07 8.00
C LEU A 598 -19.71 7.61 6.57
N ASP A 599 -19.05 6.85 5.70
CA ASP A 599 -18.66 7.26 4.34
C ASP A 599 -19.79 6.93 3.35
N ASN A 600 -20.61 7.94 3.01
CA ASN A 600 -21.80 7.80 2.18
C ASN A 600 -22.80 6.74 2.68
N GLY A 601 -22.85 6.52 4.00
CA GLY A 601 -23.69 5.52 4.65
C GLY A 601 -24.95 6.11 5.28
N LEU A 602 -25.21 5.75 6.55
CA LEU A 602 -26.47 6.02 7.25
C LEU A 602 -26.87 7.51 7.25
N LEU A 603 -25.90 8.41 7.43
CA LEU A 603 -26.16 9.85 7.50
C LEU A 603 -26.70 10.43 6.18
N THR A 604 -26.40 9.81 5.03
CA THR A 604 -26.84 10.29 3.72
C THR A 604 -28.28 9.92 3.38
N ILE A 605 -28.84 8.92 4.07
CA ILE A 605 -30.18 8.40 3.81
C ILE A 605 -31.19 8.74 4.93
N LEU A 606 -30.83 9.62 5.86
CA LEU A 606 -31.68 9.98 7.01
C LEU A 606 -33.02 10.58 6.59
N ASP A 607 -33.05 11.37 5.50
CA ASP A 607 -34.28 11.95 4.98
C ASP A 607 -35.30 10.86 4.55
N LEU A 608 -34.82 9.74 4.02
CA LEU A 608 -35.65 8.59 3.65
C LEU A 608 -36.24 7.88 4.88
N LEU A 609 -35.56 7.99 6.03
CA LEU A 609 -35.98 7.38 7.28
C LEU A 609 -36.85 8.30 8.14
N ARG A 610 -36.91 9.60 7.85
CA ARG A 610 -37.52 10.65 8.70
C ARG A 610 -38.92 10.33 9.23
N ASN A 611 -39.74 9.61 8.45
CA ASN A 611 -41.15 9.33 8.75
C ASN A 611 -41.38 7.94 9.40
N LYS A 612 -40.33 7.15 9.64
CA LYS A 612 -40.46 5.79 10.17
C LYS A 612 -40.73 5.86 11.68
N GLN A 613 -41.89 5.39 12.11
CA GLN A 613 -42.38 5.63 13.48
C GLN A 613 -41.75 4.74 14.56
N THR A 614 -41.12 3.62 14.19
CA THR A 614 -40.60 2.65 15.16
C THR A 614 -39.21 2.18 14.77
N THR A 615 -38.42 1.77 15.77
CA THR A 615 -37.12 1.11 15.57
C THR A 615 -37.20 -0.07 14.59
N LYS A 616 -38.28 -0.87 14.68
CA LYS A 616 -38.52 -2.00 13.77
C LYS A 616 -38.77 -1.54 12.34
N ALA A 617 -39.52 -0.44 12.14
CA ALA A 617 -39.78 0.11 10.81
C ALA A 617 -38.49 0.65 10.17
N ILE A 618 -37.64 1.35 10.92
CA ILE A 618 -36.32 1.81 10.43
C ILE A 618 -35.46 0.61 10.03
N TRP A 619 -35.32 -0.37 10.92
CA TRP A 619 -34.53 -1.58 10.65
C TRP A 619 -35.03 -2.33 9.40
N THR A 620 -36.34 -2.49 9.25
CA THR A 620 -36.93 -3.14 8.08
C THR A 620 -36.64 -2.37 6.80
N SER A 621 -36.63 -1.03 6.86
CA SER A 621 -36.33 -0.17 5.70
C SER A 621 -34.88 -0.27 5.24
N LEU A 622 -33.94 -0.42 6.20
CA LEU A 622 -32.50 -0.51 5.98
C LEU A 622 -31.98 -1.90 5.62
N THR A 623 -32.83 -2.92 5.72
CA THR A 623 -32.43 -4.31 5.48
C THR A 623 -33.12 -4.89 4.25
N GLU A 624 -32.70 -6.08 3.86
CA GLU A 624 -33.12 -6.75 2.63
C GLU A 624 -34.65 -6.79 2.49
N GLY A 625 -35.16 -6.30 1.36
CA GLY A 625 -36.60 -6.17 1.09
C GLY A 625 -37.27 -4.89 1.61
N GLY A 626 -36.51 -3.98 2.23
CA GLY A 626 -36.96 -2.65 2.67
C GLY A 626 -37.02 -1.62 1.54
N ASP A 627 -37.82 -0.56 1.72
CA ASP A 627 -38.01 0.48 0.71
C ASP A 627 -36.76 1.31 0.43
N VAL A 628 -35.98 1.66 1.47
CA VAL A 628 -34.71 2.36 1.30
C VAL A 628 -33.68 1.46 0.61
N TRP A 629 -33.61 0.19 1.00
CA TRP A 629 -32.77 -0.80 0.35
C TRP A 629 -33.10 -0.96 -1.15
N MET A 630 -34.38 -1.03 -1.51
CA MET A 630 -34.82 -1.17 -2.91
C MET A 630 -34.57 0.09 -3.74
N SER A 631 -34.56 1.28 -3.13
CA SER A 631 -34.30 2.54 -3.83
C SER A 631 -32.81 2.79 -4.15
N LEU A 632 -31.91 2.02 -3.54
CA LEU A 632 -30.46 2.13 -3.69
C LEU A 632 -29.86 1.08 -4.65
N LEU A 633 -30.68 0.16 -5.15
CA LEU A 633 -30.37 -0.81 -6.21
C LEU A 633 -30.90 -0.28 -7.54
#